data_AF-A0A2N7QC05-F1
#
_entry.id   AF-A0A2N7QC05-F1
#
_cell.length_a   1.000
_cell.length_b   1.000
_cell.length_c   1.000
_cell.angle_alpha   90.00
_cell.angle_beta   90.00
_cell.angle_gamma   90.00
#
_symmetry.space_group_name_H-M   'P 1'
#
loop_
_entity.id
_entity.type
_entity.pdbx_description
1 polymer ?
#
loop_
_entity_poly.entity_id
_entity_poly.type
_entity_poly.pdbx_seq_one_letter_code
_entity_poly.pdbx_strand_id
1 'polypeptide(L)'
;KCIEKGWIHKAKDIAEMFSEPERTNKLETVLKKCIKEGWIYEAEVVLKSLQRELTSEELENMLEKCIENGWIDEAEEVAKILGRKLTVEEMERILIKCVEGGWFYKAKKIIASLLEAKRIEGLEKVLIKCAENGWIFEVKKIADLLPEPKRSEQLEKALIACLKNQDGFIQAKEIAKLLPEPLKTQYLETLKEPE
;
A
#
# COMPACT_ATOMS: atom_id res chain seq x y z
N LYS A 1 -28.61 -6.53 -1.70
CA LYS A 1 -27.92 -7.80 -1.37
C LYS A 1 -26.66 -8.07 -2.22
N CYS A 2 -26.71 -8.27 -3.55
CA CYS A 2 -25.47 -8.56 -4.32
C CYS A 2 -24.46 -7.40 -4.31
N ILE A 3 -24.95 -6.17 -4.53
CA ILE A 3 -24.14 -4.93 -4.55
C ILE A 3 -23.45 -4.67 -3.21
N GLU A 4 -24.17 -4.85 -2.10
CA GLU A 4 -23.64 -4.66 -0.74
C GLU A 4 -22.53 -5.67 -0.40
N LYS A 5 -22.60 -6.87 -0.97
CA LYS A 5 -21.60 -7.93 -0.79
C LYS A 5 -20.41 -7.82 -1.75
N GLY A 6 -20.38 -6.82 -2.63
CA GLY A 6 -19.33 -6.65 -3.64
C GLY A 6 -19.38 -7.65 -4.79
N TRP A 7 -20.49 -8.39 -4.96
CA TRP A 7 -20.62 -9.35 -6.07
C TRP A 7 -21.06 -8.62 -7.35
N ILE A 8 -20.15 -7.83 -7.93
CA ILE A 8 -20.47 -6.92 -9.02
C ILE A 8 -20.90 -7.66 -10.29
N HIS A 9 -20.18 -8.70 -10.72
CA HIS A 9 -20.56 -9.48 -11.90
C HIS A 9 -21.99 -10.04 -11.77
N LYS A 10 -22.30 -10.65 -10.63
CA LYS A 10 -23.66 -11.16 -10.36
C LYS A 10 -24.70 -10.05 -10.32
N ALA A 11 -24.37 -8.88 -9.76
CA ALA A 11 -25.26 -7.73 -9.72
C ALA A 11 -25.54 -7.17 -11.13
N LYS A 12 -24.52 -7.12 -11.98
CA LYS A 12 -24.63 -6.77 -13.40
C LYS A 12 -25.52 -7.75 -14.15
N ASP A 13 -25.25 -9.05 -14.05
CA ASP A 13 -26.03 -10.07 -14.78
C ASP A 13 -27.51 -10.02 -14.41
N ILE A 14 -27.80 -9.84 -13.11
CA ILE A 14 -29.18 -9.64 -12.63
C ILE A 14 -29.78 -8.36 -13.22
N ALA A 15 -29.02 -7.26 -13.26
CA ALA A 15 -29.49 -5.99 -13.83
C ALA A 15 -29.81 -6.12 -15.33
N GLU A 16 -29.06 -6.93 -16.07
CA GLU A 16 -29.27 -7.18 -17.51
C GLU A 16 -30.55 -7.96 -17.82
N MET A 17 -31.15 -8.64 -16.83
CA MET A 17 -32.42 -9.36 -17.01
C MET A 17 -33.65 -8.43 -17.04
N PHE A 18 -33.51 -7.15 -16.71
CA PHE A 18 -34.60 -6.18 -16.70
C PHE A 18 -34.80 -5.52 -18.06
N SER A 19 -36.02 -5.04 -18.32
CA SER A 19 -36.33 -4.18 -19.47
C SER A 19 -36.00 -2.72 -19.20
N GLU A 20 -35.97 -1.89 -20.24
CA GLU A 20 -35.82 -0.45 -20.07
C GLU A 20 -37.06 0.20 -19.45
N PRO A 21 -36.91 1.25 -18.62
CA PRO A 21 -35.66 1.92 -18.22
C PRO A 21 -34.97 1.30 -16.98
N GLU A 22 -35.55 0.23 -16.42
CA GLU A 22 -35.10 -0.37 -15.17
C GLU A 22 -33.70 -0.98 -15.28
N ARG A 23 -33.39 -1.63 -16.42
CA ARG A 23 -32.05 -2.17 -16.72
C ARG A 23 -30.98 -1.11 -16.49
N THR A 24 -31.15 0.05 -17.12
CA THR A 24 -30.21 1.19 -17.03
C THR A 24 -30.09 1.70 -15.60
N ASN A 25 -31.22 1.91 -14.91
CA ASN A 25 -31.21 2.38 -13.52
C ASN A 25 -30.48 1.41 -12.56
N LYS A 26 -30.63 0.10 -12.76
CA LYS A 26 -29.94 -0.91 -11.96
C LYS A 26 -28.44 -0.95 -12.27
N LEU A 27 -28.05 -0.91 -13.54
CA LEU A 27 -26.63 -0.85 -13.92
C LEU A 27 -25.95 0.41 -13.38
N GLU A 28 -26.60 1.58 -13.43
CA GLU A 28 -26.09 2.82 -12.81
C GLU A 28 -25.92 2.68 -11.29
N THR A 29 -26.80 1.93 -10.62
CA THR A 29 -26.64 1.64 -9.18
C THR A 29 -25.41 0.77 -8.90
N VAL A 30 -25.15 -0.23 -9.75
CA VAL A 30 -23.96 -1.08 -9.66
C VAL A 30 -22.69 -0.25 -9.91
N LEU A 31 -22.71 0.60 -10.94
CA LEU A 31 -21.60 1.46 -11.31
C LEU A 31 -21.25 2.45 -10.19
N LYS A 32 -22.23 3.13 -9.61
CA LYS A 32 -22.02 4.03 -8.46
C LYS A 32 -21.32 3.35 -7.28
N LYS A 33 -21.64 2.07 -7.04
CA LYS A 33 -20.93 1.28 -6.01
C LYS A 33 -19.47 1.05 -6.42
N CYS A 34 -19.20 0.67 -7.67
CA CYS A 34 -17.83 0.46 -8.15
C CYS A 34 -16.99 1.73 -8.03
N ILE A 35 -17.55 2.86 -8.44
CA ILE A 35 -16.90 4.18 -8.34
C ILE A 35 -16.56 4.50 -6.87
N LYS A 36 -17.55 4.35 -5.97
CA LYS A 36 -17.37 4.61 -4.54
C LYS A 36 -16.28 3.75 -3.89
N GLU A 37 -16.09 2.52 -4.36
CA GLU A 37 -15.09 1.59 -3.80
C GLU A 37 -13.76 1.58 -4.58
N GLY A 38 -13.65 2.32 -5.69
CA GLY A 38 -12.45 2.37 -6.52
C GLY A 38 -12.23 1.13 -7.40
N TRP A 39 -13.29 0.36 -7.70
CA TRP A 39 -13.22 -0.89 -8.48
C TRP A 39 -13.25 -0.60 -9.99
N ILE A 40 -12.10 -0.24 -10.56
CA ILE A 40 -11.97 0.21 -11.96
C ILE A 40 -12.35 -0.87 -12.97
N TYR A 41 -11.86 -2.09 -12.80
CA TYR A 41 -12.13 -3.19 -13.73
C TYR A 41 -13.62 -3.55 -13.74
N GLU A 42 -14.25 -3.57 -12.57
CA GLU A 42 -15.67 -3.85 -12.39
C GLU A 42 -16.52 -2.71 -12.98
N ALA A 43 -16.13 -1.45 -12.79
CA ALA A 43 -16.79 -0.30 -13.37
C ALA A 43 -16.77 -0.36 -14.91
N GLU A 44 -15.62 -0.66 -15.53
CA GLU A 44 -15.50 -0.81 -16.99
C GLU A 44 -16.43 -1.87 -17.56
N VAL A 45 -16.60 -2.99 -16.87
CA VAL A 45 -17.50 -4.07 -17.30
C VAL A 45 -18.96 -3.60 -17.28
N VAL A 46 -19.36 -2.80 -16.29
CA VAL A 46 -20.72 -2.23 -16.20
C VAL A 46 -20.93 -1.14 -17.25
N LEU A 47 -19.92 -0.31 -17.49
CA LEU A 47 -19.94 0.79 -18.47
C LEU A 47 -20.11 0.30 -19.91
N LYS A 48 -19.49 -0.83 -20.27
CA LYS A 48 -19.70 -1.48 -21.56
C LYS A 48 -21.18 -1.80 -21.81
N SER A 49 -21.90 -2.27 -20.78
CA SER A 49 -23.34 -2.53 -20.88
C SER A 49 -24.19 -1.25 -20.91
N LEU A 50 -23.69 -0.16 -20.32
CA LEU A 50 -24.32 1.17 -20.36
C LEU A 50 -23.97 1.97 -21.64
N GLN A 51 -22.97 1.52 -22.42
CA GLN A 51 -22.47 2.19 -23.62
C GLN A 51 -22.05 3.66 -23.36
N ARG A 52 -21.46 3.91 -22.20
CA ARG A 52 -20.86 5.21 -21.85
C ARG A 52 -19.49 5.02 -21.21
N GLU A 53 -18.74 6.10 -21.12
CA GLU A 53 -17.46 6.15 -20.42
C GLU A 53 -17.62 6.77 -19.01
N LEU A 54 -16.58 6.65 -18.18
CA LEU A 54 -16.51 7.39 -16.93
C LEU A 54 -16.32 8.88 -17.21
N THR A 55 -16.97 9.72 -16.43
CA THR A 55 -16.62 11.15 -16.42
C THR A 55 -15.32 11.37 -15.66
N SER A 56 -14.67 12.53 -15.89
CA SER A 56 -13.48 12.92 -15.13
C SER A 56 -13.75 12.97 -13.62
N GLU A 57 -14.95 13.38 -13.20
CA GLU A 57 -15.34 13.39 -11.79
C GLU A 57 -15.46 11.98 -11.21
N GLU A 58 -16.04 11.03 -11.96
CA GLU A 58 -16.12 9.63 -11.54
C GLU A 58 -14.71 9.03 -11.42
N LEU A 59 -13.81 9.32 -12.37
CA LEU A 59 -12.42 8.88 -12.33
C LEU A 59 -11.64 9.46 -11.15
N GLU A 60 -11.75 10.76 -10.87
CA GLU A 60 -11.06 11.38 -9.71
C GLU A 60 -11.54 10.79 -8.38
N ASN A 61 -12.85 10.51 -8.26
CA ASN A 61 -13.39 9.81 -7.08
C ASN A 61 -12.81 8.40 -6.93
N MET A 62 -12.67 7.66 -8.04
CA MET A 62 -12.06 6.33 -8.02
C MET A 62 -10.59 6.39 -7.65
N LEU A 63 -9.86 7.37 -8.17
CA LEU A 63 -8.46 7.56 -7.89
C LEU A 63 -8.21 7.84 -6.41
N GLU A 64 -8.97 8.78 -5.82
CA GLU A 64 -8.88 9.08 -4.39
C GLU A 64 -9.16 7.82 -3.55
N LYS A 65 -10.13 6.99 -3.97
CA LYS A 65 -10.42 5.74 -3.27
C LYS A 65 -9.29 4.72 -3.37
N CYS A 66 -8.64 4.61 -4.54
CA CYS A 66 -7.45 3.77 -4.70
C CYS A 66 -6.29 4.26 -3.81
N ILE A 67 -6.12 5.57 -3.68
CA ILE A 67 -5.11 6.19 -2.81
C ILE A 67 -5.36 5.87 -1.34
N GLU A 68 -6.60 6.06 -0.87
CA GLU A 68 -7.01 5.75 0.51
C GLU A 68 -6.79 4.28 0.88
N ASN A 69 -6.97 3.38 -0.10
CA ASN A 69 -6.83 1.94 0.10
C ASN A 69 -5.39 1.43 -0.11
N GLY A 70 -4.47 2.24 -0.63
CA GLY A 70 -3.10 1.80 -0.94
C GLY A 70 -2.98 0.94 -2.20
N TRP A 71 -3.90 1.08 -3.16
CA TRP A 71 -3.97 0.30 -4.39
C TRP A 71 -3.18 0.97 -5.52
N ILE A 72 -1.85 0.79 -5.52
CA ILE A 72 -0.97 1.49 -6.48
C ILE A 72 -1.26 1.14 -7.95
N ASP A 73 -1.54 -0.12 -8.27
CA ASP A 73 -1.70 -0.57 -9.65
C ASP A 73 -3.00 0.00 -10.25
N GLU A 74 -4.08 -0.01 -9.46
CA GLU A 74 -5.36 0.58 -9.80
C GLU A 74 -5.29 2.12 -9.89
N ALA A 75 -4.61 2.76 -8.93
CA ALA A 75 -4.41 4.21 -8.95
C ALA A 75 -3.63 4.67 -10.19
N GLU A 76 -2.58 3.94 -10.58
CA GLU A 76 -1.81 4.22 -11.80
C GLU A 76 -2.67 4.10 -13.07
N GLU A 77 -3.53 3.08 -13.17
CA GLU A 77 -4.40 2.93 -14.35
C GLU A 77 -5.46 4.04 -14.40
N VAL A 78 -6.07 4.40 -13.27
CA VAL A 78 -7.04 5.50 -13.23
C VAL A 78 -6.37 6.84 -13.60
N ALA A 79 -5.18 7.13 -13.06
CA ALA A 79 -4.44 8.35 -13.40
C ALA A 79 -4.09 8.41 -14.90
N LYS A 80 -3.71 7.27 -15.49
CA LYS A 80 -3.44 7.16 -16.92
C LYS A 80 -4.68 7.42 -17.77
N ILE A 81 -5.85 6.92 -17.37
CA ILE A 81 -7.13 7.22 -18.05
C ILE A 81 -7.44 8.72 -17.96
N LEU A 82 -7.15 9.36 -16.82
CA LEU A 82 -7.21 10.82 -16.65
C LEU A 82 -6.16 11.59 -17.46
N GLY A 83 -5.26 10.91 -18.16
CA GLY A 83 -4.20 11.53 -18.97
C GLY A 83 -3.07 12.14 -18.15
N ARG A 84 -2.90 11.73 -16.89
CA ARG A 84 -1.84 12.21 -15.99
C ARG A 84 -1.08 11.08 -15.31
N LYS A 85 -0.04 11.44 -14.57
CA LYS A 85 0.66 10.52 -13.65
C LYS A 85 0.19 10.80 -12.22
N LEU A 86 0.44 9.85 -11.33
CA LEU A 86 0.33 10.09 -9.89
C LEU A 86 1.33 11.16 -9.47
N THR A 87 0.89 12.06 -8.59
CA THR A 87 1.78 13.04 -7.96
C THR A 87 2.64 12.36 -6.88
N VAL A 88 3.67 13.06 -6.43
CA VAL A 88 4.52 12.58 -5.33
C VAL A 88 3.71 12.40 -4.06
N GLU A 89 2.80 13.33 -3.78
CA GLU A 89 1.93 13.31 -2.61
C GLU A 89 0.95 12.14 -2.65
N GLU A 90 0.36 11.85 -3.81
CA GLU A 90 -0.52 10.68 -4.01
C GLU A 90 0.26 9.38 -3.77
N MET A 91 1.46 9.27 -4.34
CA MET A 91 2.36 8.13 -4.13
C MET A 91 2.76 7.97 -2.65
N GLU A 92 3.04 9.06 -1.93
CA GLU A 92 3.35 9.02 -0.50
C GLU A 92 2.18 8.51 0.34
N ARG A 93 0.95 8.94 0.04
CA ARG A 93 -0.27 8.46 0.71
C ARG A 93 -0.47 6.95 0.48
N ILE A 94 -0.31 6.50 -0.76
CA ILE A 94 -0.39 5.07 -1.11
C ILE A 94 0.71 4.28 -0.38
N LEU A 95 1.94 4.82 -0.33
CA LEU A 95 3.07 4.18 0.34
C LEU A 95 2.78 3.95 1.83
N ILE A 96 2.24 4.96 2.51
CA ILE A 96 1.83 4.83 3.92
C ILE A 96 0.85 3.67 4.09
N LYS A 97 -0.18 3.58 3.23
CA LYS A 97 -1.16 2.49 3.28
C LYS A 97 -0.56 1.12 2.98
N CYS A 98 0.34 1.03 2.00
CA CYS A 98 1.06 -0.21 1.71
C CYS A 98 1.90 -0.67 2.90
N VAL A 99 2.57 0.26 3.59
CA VAL A 99 3.38 -0.04 4.77
C VAL A 99 2.50 -0.48 5.93
N GLU A 100 1.42 0.24 6.21
CA GLU A 100 0.43 -0.13 7.24
C GLU A 100 -0.16 -1.52 6.99
N GLY A 101 -0.46 -1.86 5.73
CA GLY A 101 -1.00 -3.16 5.32
C GLY A 101 0.03 -4.28 5.11
N GLY A 102 1.33 -4.01 5.26
CA GLY A 102 2.40 -5.00 5.04
C GLY A 102 2.63 -5.38 3.57
N TRP A 103 2.18 -4.57 2.61
CA TRP A 103 2.31 -4.82 1.16
C TRP A 103 3.66 -4.32 0.63
N PHE A 104 4.76 -4.91 1.09
CA PHE A 104 6.12 -4.41 0.81
C PHE A 104 6.52 -4.39 -0.65
N TYR A 105 6.05 -5.35 -1.45
CA TYR A 105 6.32 -5.34 -2.87
C TYR A 105 5.75 -4.07 -3.53
N LYS A 106 4.52 -3.68 -3.16
CA LYS A 106 3.89 -2.44 -3.62
C LYS A 106 4.60 -1.20 -3.07
N ALA A 107 4.96 -1.20 -1.78
CA ALA A 107 5.74 -0.12 -1.17
C ALA A 107 7.08 0.12 -1.90
N LYS A 108 7.81 -0.95 -2.22
CA LYS A 108 9.08 -0.88 -2.96
C LYS A 108 8.90 -0.34 -4.38
N LYS A 109 7.85 -0.76 -5.08
CA LYS A 109 7.50 -0.24 -6.40
C LYS A 109 7.35 1.29 -6.35
N ILE A 110 6.62 1.80 -5.37
CA ILE A 110 6.41 3.26 -5.19
C ILE A 110 7.74 3.96 -4.91
N ILE A 111 8.51 3.45 -3.94
CA ILE A 111 9.79 4.03 -3.52
C ILE A 111 10.78 4.14 -4.67
N ALA A 112 10.81 3.15 -5.58
CA ALA A 112 11.68 3.18 -6.75
C ALA A 112 11.36 4.35 -7.71
N SER A 113 10.11 4.80 -7.75
CA SER A 113 9.62 5.90 -8.59
C SER A 113 9.78 7.28 -7.94
N LEU A 114 10.13 7.35 -6.65
CA LEU A 114 10.33 8.61 -5.94
C LEU A 114 11.72 9.22 -6.20
N LEU A 115 11.78 10.56 -6.09
CA LEU A 115 13.04 11.30 -6.01
C LEU A 115 13.85 10.83 -4.80
N GLU A 116 15.17 10.94 -4.89
CA GLU A 116 16.12 10.34 -3.93
C GLU A 116 15.83 10.69 -2.46
N ALA A 117 15.56 11.96 -2.15
CA ALA A 117 15.24 12.37 -0.78
C ALA A 117 13.97 11.68 -0.22
N LYS A 118 12.93 11.60 -1.05
CA LYS A 118 11.65 10.95 -0.68
C LYS A 118 11.75 9.44 -0.67
N ARG A 119 12.61 8.88 -1.51
CA ARG A 119 12.96 7.46 -1.51
C ARG A 119 13.57 7.06 -0.17
N ILE A 120 14.53 7.83 0.34
CA ILE A 120 15.14 7.58 1.65
C ILE A 120 14.06 7.62 2.74
N GLU A 121 13.28 8.71 2.84
CA GLU A 121 12.19 8.85 3.82
C GLU A 121 11.21 7.65 3.77
N GLY A 122 10.85 7.21 2.57
CA GLY A 122 10.01 6.03 2.35
C GLY A 122 10.65 4.74 2.86
N LEU A 123 11.93 4.50 2.54
CA LEU A 123 12.68 3.34 3.02
C LEU A 123 12.76 3.32 4.56
N GLU A 124 12.97 4.47 5.20
CA GLU A 124 12.99 4.57 6.67
C GLU A 124 11.66 4.10 7.29
N LYS A 125 10.52 4.59 6.77
CA LYS A 125 9.18 4.20 7.25
C LYS A 125 8.92 2.71 7.07
N VAL A 126 9.28 2.15 5.91
CA VAL A 126 9.09 0.71 5.64
C VAL A 126 9.98 -0.13 6.56
N LEU A 127 11.23 0.27 6.79
CA LEU A 127 12.17 -0.45 7.65
C LEU A 127 11.63 -0.60 9.07
N ILE A 128 11.15 0.48 9.69
CA ILE A 128 10.57 0.45 11.03
C ILE A 128 9.36 -0.48 11.07
N LYS A 129 8.48 -0.40 10.06
CA LYS A 129 7.30 -1.26 10.03
C LYS A 129 7.64 -2.74 9.85
N CYS A 130 8.67 -3.05 9.06
CA CYS A 130 9.19 -4.41 8.96
C CYS A 130 9.67 -4.93 10.31
N ALA A 131 10.38 -4.10 11.07
CA ALA A 131 10.88 -4.45 12.39
C ALA A 131 9.75 -4.65 13.41
N GLU A 132 8.74 -3.78 13.43
CA GLU A 132 7.55 -3.93 14.29
C GLU A 132 6.82 -5.26 14.07
N ASN A 133 6.80 -5.76 12.84
CA ASN A 133 6.16 -7.04 12.48
C ASN A 133 7.12 -8.24 12.53
N GLY A 134 8.38 -8.01 12.91
CA GLY A 134 9.41 -9.06 13.00
C GLY A 134 9.91 -9.60 11.65
N TRP A 135 9.70 -8.88 10.55
CA TRP A 135 10.10 -9.28 9.21
C TRP A 135 11.58 -8.96 8.93
N ILE A 136 12.47 -9.67 9.63
CA ILE A 136 13.92 -9.45 9.62
C ILE A 136 14.54 -9.49 8.21
N PHE A 137 14.08 -10.40 7.36
CA PHE A 137 14.55 -10.49 5.99
C PHE A 137 14.32 -9.21 5.19
N GLU A 138 13.17 -8.57 5.39
CA GLU A 138 12.84 -7.30 4.74
C GLU A 138 13.57 -6.13 5.38
N VAL A 139 13.75 -6.12 6.71
CA VAL A 139 14.60 -5.13 7.40
C VAL A 139 15.99 -5.12 6.79
N LYS A 140 16.62 -6.28 6.61
CA LYS A 140 17.95 -6.40 6.00
C LYS A 140 17.99 -5.80 4.60
N LYS A 141 17.06 -6.22 3.73
CA LYS A 141 16.99 -5.71 2.35
C LYS A 141 16.82 -4.20 2.27
N ILE A 142 16.02 -3.61 3.16
CA ILE A 142 15.75 -2.18 3.15
C ILE A 142 16.93 -1.41 3.74
N ALA A 143 17.55 -1.93 4.79
CA ALA A 143 18.75 -1.34 5.38
C ALA A 143 19.90 -1.26 4.36
N ASP A 144 20.07 -2.26 3.49
CA ASP A 144 21.08 -2.26 2.43
C ASP A 144 20.86 -1.18 1.36
N LEU A 145 19.66 -0.58 1.29
CA LEU A 145 19.33 0.53 0.38
C LEU A 145 19.48 1.91 1.01
N LEU A 146 19.68 1.99 2.33
CA LEU A 146 19.85 3.26 3.04
C LEU A 146 21.32 3.68 3.05
N PRO A 147 21.65 4.95 2.77
CA PRO A 147 23.00 5.46 2.94
C PRO A 147 23.35 5.62 4.43
N GLU A 148 24.63 5.56 4.77
CA GLU A 148 25.09 6.02 6.08
C GLU A 148 25.03 7.56 6.16
N PRO A 149 24.71 8.16 7.32
CA PRO A 149 24.46 7.51 8.62
C PRO A 149 23.01 7.02 8.83
N LYS A 150 22.10 7.25 7.86
CA LYS A 150 20.68 6.92 7.99
C LYS A 150 20.42 5.44 8.23
N ARG A 151 21.18 4.58 7.57
CA ARG A 151 21.11 3.13 7.80
C ARG A 151 21.29 2.77 9.28
N SER A 152 22.36 3.26 9.91
CA SER A 152 22.62 2.99 11.34
C SER A 152 21.54 3.58 12.25
N GLU A 153 21.17 4.85 12.05
CA GLU A 153 20.13 5.54 12.83
C GLU A 153 18.79 4.78 12.81
N GLN A 154 18.40 4.25 11.65
CA GLN A 154 17.12 3.56 11.49
C GLN A 154 17.17 2.11 11.98
N LEU A 155 18.32 1.42 11.88
CA LEU A 155 18.51 0.10 12.48
C LEU A 155 18.42 0.16 14.00
N GLU A 156 18.95 1.21 14.65
CA GLU A 156 18.79 1.42 16.09
C GLU A 156 17.32 1.63 16.49
N LYS A 157 16.60 2.49 15.75
CA LYS A 157 15.15 2.69 15.96
C LYS A 157 14.34 1.40 15.75
N ALA A 158 14.69 0.63 14.73
CA ALA A 158 14.06 -0.66 14.42
C ALA A 158 14.28 -1.69 15.51
N LEU A 159 15.50 -1.77 16.04
CA LEU A 159 15.83 -2.62 17.19
C LEU A 159 14.96 -2.26 18.39
N ILE A 160 14.86 -0.97 18.73
CA ILE A 160 14.01 -0.48 19.83
C ILE A 160 12.54 -0.81 19.56
N ALA A 161 12.08 -0.70 18.30
CA ALA A 161 10.71 -1.04 17.93
C ALA A 161 10.41 -2.53 18.14
N CYS A 162 11.33 -3.44 17.80
CA CYS A 162 11.18 -4.88 18.06
C CYS A 162 11.00 -5.16 19.56
N LEU A 163 11.82 -4.55 20.42
CA LEU A 163 11.79 -4.78 21.87
C LEU A 163 10.48 -4.39 22.56
N LYS A 164 9.59 -3.66 21.88
CA LYS A 164 8.23 -3.37 22.39
C LYS A 164 7.30 -4.58 22.36
N ASN A 165 7.65 -5.63 21.63
CA ASN A 165 6.85 -6.85 21.49
C ASN A 165 7.43 -8.00 22.34
N GLN A 166 6.56 -8.86 22.85
CA GLN A 166 6.92 -9.94 23.79
C GLN A 166 7.93 -10.95 23.21
N ASP A 167 7.88 -11.20 21.90
CA ASP A 167 8.84 -12.08 21.19
C ASP A 167 10.02 -11.33 20.58
N GLY A 168 10.04 -9.99 20.67
CA GLY A 168 10.88 -9.08 19.89
C GLY A 168 12.39 -9.15 20.13
N PHE A 169 12.81 -9.91 21.14
CA PHE A 169 14.21 -10.03 21.54
C PHE A 169 15.06 -10.74 20.48
N ILE A 170 14.55 -11.81 19.88
CA ILE A 170 15.25 -12.55 18.82
C ILE A 170 15.44 -11.65 17.60
N GLN A 171 14.40 -10.90 17.23
CA GLN A 171 14.41 -9.96 16.11
C GLN A 171 15.37 -8.80 16.39
N ALA A 172 15.34 -8.23 17.58
CA ALA A 172 16.27 -7.18 18.00
C ALA A 172 17.74 -7.64 17.89
N LYS A 173 18.03 -8.90 18.27
CA LYS A 173 19.37 -9.48 18.14
C LYS A 173 19.80 -9.64 16.68
N GLU A 174 18.90 -10.05 15.78
CA GLU A 174 19.19 -10.11 14.35
C GLU A 174 19.43 -8.72 13.74
N ILE A 175 18.64 -7.72 14.14
CA ILE A 175 18.83 -6.33 13.70
C ILE A 175 20.15 -5.77 14.23
N ALA A 176 20.52 -6.04 15.48
CA ALA A 176 21.78 -5.61 16.07
C ALA A 176 23.01 -6.08 15.27
N LYS A 177 22.95 -7.28 14.66
CA LYS A 177 24.03 -7.81 13.80
C LYS A 177 24.25 -7.01 12.53
N LEU A 178 23.27 -6.21 12.10
CA LEU A 178 23.34 -5.37 10.89
C LEU A 178 24.03 -4.02 11.14
N LEU A 179 24.16 -3.60 12.41
CA LEU A 179 24.82 -2.36 12.78
C LEU A 179 26.34 -2.43 12.53
N PRO A 180 26.99 -1.29 12.24
CA PRO A 180 28.45 -1.22 12.22
C PRO A 180 29.05 -1.32 13.64
N GLU A 181 30.35 -1.61 13.73
CA GLU A 181 31.08 -1.47 14.99
C GLU A 181 31.28 0.02 15.33
N PRO A 182 31.24 0.41 16.62
CA PRO A 182 31.12 -0.43 17.82
C PRO A 182 29.67 -0.74 18.24
N LEU A 183 28.67 -0.16 17.57
CA LEU A 183 27.25 -0.24 17.96
C LEU A 183 26.77 -1.69 18.01
N LYS A 184 27.16 -2.52 17.04
CA LYS A 184 26.83 -3.95 17.01
C LYS A 184 27.25 -4.65 18.30
N THR A 185 28.51 -4.51 18.72
CA THR A 185 29.01 -5.14 19.94
C THR A 185 28.25 -4.63 21.17
N GLN A 186 28.07 -3.31 21.27
CA GLN A 186 27.34 -2.69 22.38
C GLN A 186 25.90 -3.23 22.53
N TYR A 187 25.15 -3.30 21.43
CA TYR A 187 23.77 -3.80 21.46
C TYR A 187 23.70 -5.31 21.73
N LEU A 188 24.59 -6.12 21.14
CA LEU A 188 24.61 -7.57 21.40
C LEU A 188 24.98 -7.91 22.85
N GLU A 189 25.81 -7.09 23.50
CA GLU A 189 26.11 -7.24 24.92
C GLU A 189 24.94 -6.87 25.83
N THR A 190 24.16 -5.88 25.42
CA THR A 190 22.96 -5.41 26.14
C THR A 190 21.79 -6.38 25.97
N LEU A 191 21.67 -7.01 24.80
CA LEU A 191 20.65 -8.00 24.46
C LEU A 191 21.03 -9.43 24.91
N LYS A 192 21.48 -9.59 26.16
CA LYS A 192 21.66 -10.92 26.78
C LYS A 192 20.37 -11.35 27.49
N GLU A 193 20.00 -12.63 27.34
CA GLU A 193 18.81 -13.18 28.01
C GLU A 193 18.93 -12.98 29.52
N PRO A 194 17.84 -12.61 30.23
CA PRO A 194 17.84 -12.71 31.68
C PRO A 194 18.00 -14.20 32.05
N GLU A 195 18.94 -14.49 32.94
CA GLU A 195 19.14 -15.82 33.55
C GLU A 195 17.87 -16.36 34.20
#